data_AF-A0A7S2JL31-F1
#
_entry.id   AF-A0A7S2JL31-F1
#
_cell.length_a   1.000
_cell.length_b   1.000
_cell.length_c   1.000
_cell.angle_alpha   90.00
_cell.angle_beta   90.00
_cell.angle_gamma   90.00
#
_symmetry.space_group_name_H-M   'P 1'
#
loop_
_entity.id
_entity.type
_entity.pdbx_description
1 polymer ?
#
loop_
_entity_poly.entity_id
_entity_poly.type
_entity_poly.pdbx_seq_one_letter_code
_entity_poly.pdbx_strand_id
1 'polypeptide(L)'
;SKGESPEVIAIQQPNGKPIQPATVVGHALTALEQGRPVDLMRLSKWTSLPSLQQWDRLREAELSLDVDVVTNDKASAVALLADFIPAAGKAAAERTDEEKAVLAPWYEKIKWFMALRRVGYDPADPDAAGAKRQKLHIGWG
;
A
#
# COMPACT_ATOMS: atom_id res chain seq x y z
N SER A 1 10.41 19.93 -15.34
CA SER A 1 9.51 19.05 -14.54
C SER A 1 8.63 19.90 -13.64
N LYS A 2 7.48 20.38 -14.13
CA LYS A 2 6.50 21.18 -13.37
C LYS A 2 5.13 20.57 -13.69
N GLY A 3 4.45 19.92 -12.72
CA GLY A 3 3.10 19.37 -12.94
C GLY A 3 2.80 17.97 -12.39
N GLU A 4 3.80 17.23 -11.92
CA GLU A 4 3.68 15.78 -11.74
C GLU A 4 4.05 15.29 -10.32
N SER A 5 3.99 16.13 -9.29
CA SER A 5 4.00 15.64 -7.90
C SER A 5 2.58 15.29 -7.47
N PRO A 6 2.38 14.30 -6.57
CA PRO A 6 1.07 13.99 -6.01
C PRO A 6 0.38 15.20 -5.39
N GLU A 7 1.14 16.15 -4.82
CA GLU A 7 0.65 17.42 -4.30
C GLU A 7 0.12 18.35 -5.42
N VAL A 8 0.82 18.43 -6.55
CA VAL A 8 0.38 19.25 -7.69
C VAL A 8 -0.83 18.62 -8.38
N ILE A 9 -0.83 17.29 -8.55
CA ILE A 9 -1.99 16.54 -9.08
C ILE A 9 -3.18 16.68 -8.14
N ALA A 10 -2.95 16.63 -6.82
CA ALA A 10 -3.98 16.84 -5.81
C ALA A 10 -4.68 18.18 -5.97
N ILE A 11 -3.95 19.23 -6.33
CA ILE A 11 -4.49 20.59 -6.48
C ILE A 11 -5.06 20.84 -7.88
N GLN A 12 -4.46 20.28 -8.92
CA GLN A 12 -4.82 20.51 -10.34
C GLN A 12 -5.73 19.42 -10.89
N GLN A 13 -6.87 19.18 -10.24
CA GLN A 13 -7.86 18.24 -10.75
C GLN A 13 -8.66 18.86 -11.92
N PRO A 14 -9.02 18.08 -12.96
CA PRO A 14 -9.81 18.58 -14.10
C PRO A 14 -11.17 19.15 -13.72
N ASN A 15 -11.70 18.73 -12.56
CA ASN A 15 -12.98 19.18 -12.00
C ASN A 15 -12.82 20.31 -10.95
N GLY A 16 -11.59 20.79 -10.73
CA GLY A 16 -11.28 21.87 -9.79
C GLY A 16 -11.39 21.52 -8.30
N LYS A 17 -11.68 20.26 -7.93
CA LYS A 17 -11.78 19.84 -6.53
C LYS A 17 -10.45 19.24 -6.05
N PRO A 18 -9.80 19.81 -5.03
CA PRO A 18 -8.59 19.23 -4.50
C PRO A 18 -8.85 17.82 -3.95
N ILE A 19 -7.98 16.86 -4.26
CA ILE A 19 -7.95 15.54 -3.63
C ILE A 19 -6.79 15.45 -2.65
N GLN A 20 -6.83 14.51 -1.71
CA GLN A 20 -5.70 14.29 -0.81
C GLN A 20 -4.55 13.59 -1.55
N PRO A 21 -3.27 13.89 -1.26
CA PRO A 21 -2.13 13.17 -1.81
C PRO A 21 -2.22 11.64 -1.61
N ALA A 22 -2.79 11.20 -0.48
CA ALA A 22 -3.06 9.79 -0.19
C ALA A 22 -4.04 9.14 -1.21
N THR A 23 -4.99 9.92 -1.75
CA THR A 23 -5.90 9.49 -2.82
C THR A 23 -5.15 9.32 -4.14
N VAL A 24 -4.19 10.19 -4.46
CA VAL A 24 -3.33 10.05 -5.65
C VAL A 24 -2.51 8.76 -5.58
N VAL A 25 -1.92 8.47 -4.41
CA VAL A 25 -1.21 7.21 -4.17
C VAL A 25 -2.14 6.01 -4.36
N GLY A 26 -3.35 6.06 -3.80
CA GLY A 26 -4.36 5.03 -4.01
C GLY A 26 -4.67 4.77 -5.48
N HIS A 27 -4.90 5.84 -6.26
CA HIS A 27 -5.14 5.71 -7.70
C HIS A 27 -3.93 5.15 -8.47
N ALA A 28 -2.71 5.53 -8.09
CA ALA A 28 -1.50 4.99 -8.69
C ALA A 28 -1.38 3.49 -8.41
N LEU A 29 -1.62 3.04 -7.18
CA LEU A 29 -1.60 1.61 -6.85
C LEU A 29 -2.71 0.83 -7.57
N THR A 30 -3.92 1.37 -7.68
CA THR A 30 -4.99 0.75 -8.49
C THR A 30 -4.61 0.70 -9.98
N ALA A 31 -3.97 1.73 -10.51
CA ALA A 31 -3.48 1.72 -11.90
C ALA A 31 -2.42 0.63 -12.11
N LEU A 32 -1.53 0.41 -11.13
CA LEU A 32 -0.54 -0.67 -11.13
C LEU A 32 -1.24 -2.04 -11.17
N GLU A 33 -2.23 -2.28 -10.31
CA GLU A 33 -3.02 -3.53 -10.29
C GLU A 33 -3.69 -3.80 -11.65
N GLN A 34 -4.18 -2.74 -12.32
CA GLN A 34 -4.75 -2.81 -13.68
C GLN A 34 -3.71 -3.05 -14.79
N GLY A 35 -2.42 -3.13 -14.46
CA GLY A 35 -1.33 -3.32 -15.42
C GLY A 35 -0.91 -2.04 -16.14
N ARG A 36 -1.34 -0.87 -15.67
CA ARG A 36 -0.85 0.42 -16.21
C ARG A 36 0.54 0.69 -15.65
N PRO A 37 1.45 1.31 -16.43
CA PRO A 37 2.77 1.68 -15.96
C PRO A 37 2.68 2.74 -14.86
N VAL A 38 3.37 2.48 -13.74
CA VAL A 38 3.48 3.39 -12.61
C VAL A 38 4.93 3.47 -12.19
N ASP A 39 5.45 4.70 -12.06
CA ASP A 39 6.80 4.92 -11.54
C ASP A 39 6.80 4.81 -10.01
N LEU A 40 7.04 3.59 -9.53
CA LEU A 40 7.00 3.28 -8.09
C LEU A 40 8.16 3.90 -7.31
N MET A 41 9.32 4.11 -7.96
CA MET A 41 10.46 4.79 -7.35
C MET A 41 10.15 6.28 -7.14
N ARG A 42 9.40 6.89 -8.05
CA ARG A 42 8.92 8.25 -7.85
C ARG A 42 7.80 8.30 -6.81
N LEU A 43 6.90 7.32 -6.82
CA LEU A 43 5.79 7.25 -5.87
C LEU A 43 6.29 7.07 -4.42
N SER A 44 7.33 6.26 -4.20
CA SER A 44 7.92 6.02 -2.89
C SER A 44 8.59 7.24 -2.25
N LYS A 45 8.84 8.31 -3.02
CA LYS A 45 9.31 9.59 -2.46
C LYS A 45 8.23 10.34 -1.67
N TRP A 46 6.97 9.97 -1.86
CA TRP A 46 5.81 10.67 -1.29
C TRP A 46 5.05 9.85 -0.25
N THR A 47 5.29 8.55 -0.19
CA THR A 47 4.64 7.63 0.73
C THR A 47 5.64 6.58 1.18
N SER A 48 5.54 6.15 2.43
CA SER A 48 6.45 5.17 2.99
C SER A 48 6.06 3.77 2.53
N LEU A 49 6.92 3.14 1.73
CA LEU A 49 6.91 1.70 1.54
C LEU A 49 7.05 0.99 2.89
N PRO A 50 6.46 -0.21 3.06
CA PRO A 50 6.83 -1.07 4.19
C PRO A 50 8.34 -1.36 4.13
N SER A 51 9.00 -1.49 5.27
CA SER A 51 10.32 -2.14 5.36
C SER A 51 10.18 -3.66 5.20
N LEU A 52 11.28 -4.38 5.00
CA LEU A 52 11.24 -5.85 4.91
C LEU A 52 10.60 -6.48 6.16
N GLN A 53 10.96 -6.02 7.35
CA GLN A 53 10.35 -6.51 8.59
C GLN A 53 8.84 -6.22 8.67
N GLN A 54 8.39 -5.08 8.13
CA GLN A 54 6.96 -4.73 8.09
C GLN A 54 6.22 -5.57 7.03
N TRP A 55 6.89 -5.88 5.92
CA TRP A 55 6.38 -6.78 4.89
C TRP A 55 6.20 -8.19 5.46
N ASP A 56 7.20 -8.72 6.16
CA ASP A 56 7.15 -10.05 6.76
C ASP A 56 6.01 -10.16 7.77
N ARG A 57 5.79 -9.14 8.62
CA ARG A 57 4.64 -9.11 9.53
C ARG A 57 3.29 -9.16 8.81
N LEU A 58 3.15 -8.45 7.69
CA LEU A 58 1.93 -8.48 6.89
C LEU A 58 1.73 -9.85 6.24
N ARG A 59 2.82 -10.50 5.81
CA ARG A 59 2.80 -11.86 5.28
C ARG A 59 2.47 -12.90 6.34
N GLU A 60 3.01 -12.76 7.55
CA GLU A 60 2.64 -13.57 8.71
C GLU A 60 1.14 -13.46 8.99
N ALA A 61 0.58 -12.25 8.92
CA ALA A 61 -0.87 -12.03 9.09
C ALA A 61 -1.70 -12.67 7.97
N GLU A 62 -1.26 -12.63 6.71
CA GLU A 62 -1.91 -13.37 5.61
C GLU A 62 -2.01 -14.86 5.91
N LEU A 63 -0.89 -15.46 6.35
CA LEU A 63 -0.79 -16.89 6.67
C LEU A 63 -1.61 -17.24 7.92
N SER A 64 -1.54 -16.41 8.97
CA SER A 64 -2.28 -16.58 10.23
C SER A 64 -3.79 -16.60 10.01
N LEU A 65 -4.28 -15.72 9.14
CA LEU A 65 -5.71 -15.56 8.86
C LEU A 65 -6.24 -16.43 7.71
N ASP A 66 -5.37 -17.22 7.07
CA ASP A 66 -5.68 -17.98 5.85
C ASP A 66 -6.29 -17.08 4.75
N VAL A 67 -5.71 -15.89 4.57
CA VAL A 67 -6.14 -14.90 3.57
C VAL A 67 -5.07 -14.71 2.51
N ASP A 68 -5.39 -15.09 1.28
CA ASP A 68 -4.56 -14.77 0.12
C ASP A 68 -4.98 -13.43 -0.52
N VAL A 69 -4.20 -12.36 -0.31
CA VAL A 69 -4.50 -11.03 -0.89
C VAL A 69 -4.40 -10.98 -2.41
N VAL A 70 -3.71 -11.95 -3.03
CA VAL A 70 -3.53 -12.02 -4.48
C VAL A 70 -4.83 -12.41 -5.15
N THR A 71 -5.51 -13.42 -4.60
CA THR A 71 -6.77 -13.96 -5.15
C THR A 71 -8.02 -13.37 -4.50
N ASN A 72 -7.91 -12.82 -3.29
CA ASN A 72 -9.03 -12.22 -2.56
C ASN A 72 -9.08 -10.69 -2.72
N ASP A 73 -9.96 -10.22 -3.60
CA ASP A 73 -10.24 -8.79 -3.80
C ASP A 73 -10.84 -8.11 -2.56
N LYS A 74 -11.49 -8.89 -1.70
CA LYS A 74 -12.11 -8.47 -0.43
C LYS A 74 -11.22 -8.67 0.79
N ALA A 75 -9.95 -9.01 0.62
CA ALA A 75 -9.00 -9.09 1.73
C ALA A 75 -9.05 -7.78 2.53
N SER A 76 -9.32 -7.89 3.82
CA SER A 76 -9.54 -6.73 4.68
C SER A 76 -8.23 -6.25 5.27
N ALA A 77 -7.81 -5.04 4.90
CA ALA A 77 -6.67 -4.38 5.52
C ALA A 77 -6.83 -4.27 7.05
N VAL A 78 -8.06 -4.08 7.53
CA VAL A 78 -8.35 -4.01 8.97
C VAL A 78 -8.13 -5.36 9.62
N ALA A 79 -8.58 -6.46 9.00
CA ALA A 79 -8.41 -7.81 9.55
C ALA A 79 -6.92 -8.18 9.63
N LEU A 80 -6.17 -7.96 8.55
CA LEU A 80 -4.73 -8.21 8.50
C LEU A 80 -3.96 -7.39 9.55
N LEU A 81 -4.29 -6.10 9.72
CA LEU A 81 -3.64 -5.30 10.76
C LEU A 81 -4.07 -5.71 12.18
N ALA A 82 -5.30 -6.20 12.36
CA ALA A 82 -5.81 -6.61 13.67
C ALA A 82 -5.10 -7.85 14.22
N ASP A 83 -4.49 -8.68 13.36
CA ASP A 83 -3.71 -9.85 13.74
C ASP A 83 -2.53 -9.51 14.66
N PHE A 84 -1.82 -8.40 14.38
CA PHE A 84 -0.66 -7.98 15.17
C PHE A 84 -0.78 -6.57 15.79
N ILE A 85 -1.83 -5.81 15.46
CA ILE A 85 -2.18 -4.53 16.09
C ILE A 85 -3.65 -4.60 16.52
N PRO A 86 -3.95 -5.06 17.75
CA PRO A 86 -5.33 -5.26 18.21
C PRO A 86 -6.22 -4.01 18.08
N ALA A 87 -5.63 -2.81 18.18
CA ALA A 87 -6.34 -1.55 18.00
C ALA A 87 -6.98 -1.39 16.60
N ALA A 88 -6.48 -2.08 15.57
CA ALA A 88 -7.08 -2.06 14.24
C ALA A 88 -8.50 -2.65 14.26
N GLY A 89 -8.75 -3.65 15.10
CA GLY A 89 -10.07 -4.29 15.24
C GLY A 89 -11.10 -3.46 16.01
N LYS A 90 -10.66 -2.42 16.75
CA LYS A 90 -11.55 -1.51 17.48
C LYS A 90 -12.26 -0.54 16.54
N ALA A 91 -13.45 -0.08 16.91
CA ALA A 91 -14.09 1.02 16.20
C ALA A 91 -13.24 2.30 16.30
N ALA A 92 -13.25 3.15 15.27
CA ALA A 92 -12.39 4.34 15.23
C ALA A 92 -12.61 5.29 16.41
N ALA A 93 -13.84 5.35 16.94
CA ALA A 93 -14.20 6.17 18.11
C ALA A 93 -13.67 5.61 19.45
N GLU A 94 -13.34 4.32 19.50
CA GLU A 94 -12.87 3.63 20.71
C GLU A 94 -11.34 3.61 20.80
N ARG A 95 -10.64 4.07 19.74
CA ARG A 95 -9.18 4.10 19.69
C ARG A 95 -8.67 5.30 20.46
N THR A 96 -7.66 5.08 21.29
CA THR A 96 -6.90 6.19 21.90
C THR A 96 -6.09 6.93 20.83
N ASP A 97 -5.60 8.12 21.16
CA ASP A 97 -4.79 8.88 20.20
C ASP A 97 -3.43 8.22 19.95
N GLU A 98 -2.88 7.52 20.95
CA GLU A 98 -1.69 6.68 20.81
C GLU A 98 -1.95 5.51 19.85
N GLU A 99 -3.10 4.85 19.97
CA GLU A 99 -3.49 3.76 19.07
C GLU A 99 -3.67 4.22 17.63
N LYS A 100 -4.29 5.39 17.43
CA LYS A 100 -4.42 6.02 16.11
C LYS A 100 -3.04 6.36 15.53
N ALA A 101 -2.13 6.89 16.36
CA ALA A 101 -0.77 7.23 15.95
C ALA A 101 0.02 6.00 15.52
N VAL A 102 -0.14 4.87 16.23
CA VAL A 102 0.46 3.59 15.83
C VAL A 102 -0.12 3.09 14.51
N LEU A 103 -1.45 3.13 14.34
CA LEU A 103 -2.12 2.58 13.15
C LEU A 103 -1.94 3.41 11.87
N ALA A 104 -1.88 4.73 11.98
CA ALA A 104 -1.79 5.63 10.84
C ALA A 104 -0.71 5.23 9.80
N PRO A 105 0.56 4.99 10.18
CA PRO A 105 1.59 4.58 9.22
C PRO A 105 1.38 3.18 8.64
N TRP A 106 0.60 2.30 9.29
CA TRP A 106 0.34 0.94 8.80
C TRP A 106 -0.72 0.91 7.70
N TYR A 107 -1.72 1.80 7.74
CA TYR A 107 -2.72 1.89 6.68
C TYR A 107 -2.14 2.28 5.31
N GLU A 108 -1.02 3.00 5.29
CA GLU A 108 -0.31 3.28 4.05
C GLU A 108 0.50 2.06 3.58
N LYS A 109 1.21 1.40 4.50
CA LYS A 109 2.06 0.25 4.21
C LYS A 109 1.28 -0.95 3.71
N ILE A 110 0.12 -1.22 4.30
CA ILE A 110 -0.71 -2.35 3.89
C ILE A 110 -1.28 -2.17 2.48
N LYS A 111 -1.56 -0.92 2.05
CA LYS A 111 -1.98 -0.65 0.67
C LYS A 111 -0.87 -0.99 -0.32
N TRP A 112 0.35 -0.60 -0.01
CA TRP A 112 1.54 -0.97 -0.81
C TRP A 112 1.70 -2.49 -0.87
N PHE A 113 1.65 -3.14 0.29
CA PHE A 113 1.76 -4.59 0.39
C PHE A 113 0.72 -5.31 -0.47
N MET A 114 -0.58 -5.01 -0.29
CA MET A 114 -1.65 -5.64 -1.05
C MET A 114 -1.51 -5.40 -2.57
N ALA A 115 -1.26 -4.14 -2.98
CA ALA A 115 -1.13 -3.80 -4.40
C ALA A 115 0.08 -4.51 -5.06
N LEU A 116 1.21 -4.57 -4.37
CA LEU A 116 2.41 -5.24 -4.84
C LEU A 116 2.24 -6.76 -4.90
N ARG A 117 1.66 -7.38 -3.86
CA ARG A 117 1.34 -8.81 -3.84
C ARG A 117 0.42 -9.19 -5.00
N ARG A 118 -0.61 -8.41 -5.29
CA ARG A 118 -1.57 -8.65 -6.39
C ARG A 118 -0.97 -8.57 -7.79
N VAL A 119 0.14 -7.85 -7.96
CA VAL A 119 0.90 -7.85 -9.21
C VAL A 119 2.02 -8.87 -9.24
N GLY A 120 2.08 -9.75 -8.24
CA GLY A 120 3.06 -10.82 -8.12
C GLY A 120 4.42 -10.37 -7.59
N TYR A 121 4.52 -9.18 -6.98
CA TYR A 121 5.78 -8.73 -6.39
C TYR A 121 5.98 -9.32 -5.00
N ASP A 122 7.19 -9.85 -4.77
CA ASP A 122 7.67 -10.33 -3.48
C ASP A 122 9.12 -9.84 -3.27
N PRO A 123 9.41 -9.04 -2.22
CA PRO A 123 10.77 -8.58 -1.96
C PRO A 123 11.70 -9.70 -1.45
N ALA A 124 11.17 -10.81 -0.91
CA ALA A 124 11.97 -11.96 -0.49
C ALA A 124 12.32 -12.89 -1.66
N ASP A 125 11.56 -12.81 -2.75
CA ASP A 125 11.80 -13.55 -4.00
C ASP A 125 11.62 -12.61 -5.20
N PRO A 126 12.65 -11.83 -5.56
CA PRO A 126 12.58 -10.88 -6.67
C PRO A 126 12.38 -11.57 -8.03
N ASP A 127 12.60 -12.89 -8.11
CA ASP A 127 12.41 -13.71 -9.31
C ASP A 127 11.01 -14.36 -9.36
N ALA A 128 10.28 -14.45 -8.24
CA ALA A 128 8.86 -14.84 -8.19
C ALA A 128 7.91 -13.79 -8.81
N ALA A 129 8.42 -12.67 -9.32
CA ALA A 129 7.71 -11.69 -10.14
C ALA A 129 7.30 -12.26 -11.52
N GLY A 130 6.55 -13.37 -11.51
CA GLY A 130 6.00 -14.04 -12.66
C GLY A 130 4.59 -13.55 -12.98
N ALA A 131 4.48 -12.66 -13.97
CA ALA A 131 3.48 -12.67 -15.06
C ALA A 131 3.24 -11.28 -15.69
N LYS A 132 3.61 -10.19 -15.02
CA LYS A 132 3.59 -8.84 -15.62
C LYS A 132 4.95 -8.17 -15.42
N ARG A 133 5.89 -8.47 -16.33
CA ARG A 133 7.21 -7.82 -16.39
C ARG A 133 7.07 -6.31 -16.59
N GLN A 134 6.93 -5.55 -15.51
CA GLN A 134 7.55 -4.25 -15.40
C GLN A 134 8.75 -4.42 -14.46
N LYS A 135 9.91 -3.92 -14.86
CA LYS A 135 11.11 -3.90 -14.01
C LYS A 135 10.82 -3.04 -12.79
N LEU A 136 10.29 -3.65 -11.74
CA LEU A 136 10.09 -3.06 -10.42
C LEU A 136 11.47 -2.85 -9.78
N HIS A 137 12.16 -1.78 -10.15
CA HIS A 137 13.33 -1.30 -9.40
C HIS A 137 12.83 -0.52 -8.18
N ILE A 138 12.47 -1.24 -7.12
CA ILE A 138 12.26 -0.65 -5.80
C ILE A 138 13.59 -0.79 -5.06
N GLY A 139 14.27 0.34 -4.83
CA GLY A 139 15.47 0.36 -4.00
C GLY A 139 15.08 0.20 -2.53
N TRP A 140 15.39 -0.94 -1.94
CA TRP A 140 15.30 -1.17 -0.50
C TRP A 140 16.59 -0.65 0.12
N GLY A 141 16.54 0.58 0.64
CA GLY A 141 17.63 1.22 1.37
C GLY A 141 17.51 0.97 2.86
#